data_AF-A0A292S6M0-F1
#
_entry.id   AF-A0A292S6M0-F1
#
_cell.length_a   1.000
_cell.length_b   1.000
_cell.length_c   1.000
_cell.angle_alpha   90.00
_cell.angle_beta   90.00
_cell.angle_gamma   90.00
#
_symmetry.space_group_name_H-M   'P 1'
#
loop_
_entity.id
_entity.type
_entity.pdbx_description
1 polymer ?
#
loop_
_entity_poly.entity_id
_entity_poly.type
_entity_poly.pdbx_seq_one_letter_code
_entity_poly.pdbx_strand_id
1 'polypeptide(L)'
;MANMGSTGTVNITKAMMDAAIKAVDDYQSQVTGINSELQSEIDGLIPSSFSGAAANGFKAFYDTSILPNVTDNLTKMLDSLKEICNTIKMQIPGDDQGVDDQLGQGNQNSGSAQG
;
A
#
# COMPACT_ATOMS: atom_id res chain seq x y z
N MET A 1 -13.61 -11.91 36.11
CA MET A 1 -14.02 -12.51 34.83
C MET A 1 -13.96 -11.42 33.78
N ALA A 2 -12.88 -11.36 33.00
CA ALA A 2 -12.73 -10.38 31.94
C ALA A 2 -13.49 -10.86 30.70
N ASN A 3 -14.36 -9.98 30.21
CA ASN A 3 -15.19 -10.16 29.03
C ASN A 3 -14.30 -10.12 27.78
N MET A 4 -13.72 -11.25 27.37
CA MET A 4 -13.10 -11.38 26.05
C MET A 4 -14.23 -11.50 25.03
N GLY A 5 -14.68 -10.38 24.50
CA GLY A 5 -15.56 -10.36 23.34
C GLY A 5 -14.93 -11.21 22.25
N SER A 6 -15.72 -12.13 21.68
CA SER A 6 -15.34 -13.02 20.59
C SER A 6 -14.73 -12.20 19.45
N THR A 7 -13.40 -12.12 19.41
CA THR A 7 -12.65 -11.59 18.28
C THR A 7 -12.73 -12.66 17.20
N GLY A 8 -13.69 -12.48 16.28
CA GLY A 8 -13.70 -13.22 15.02
C GLY A 8 -12.29 -13.14 14.42
N THR A 9 -11.67 -14.30 14.18
CA THR A 9 -10.26 -14.40 13.83
C THR A 9 -10.00 -13.62 12.54
N VAL A 10 -9.37 -12.45 12.66
CA VAL A 10 -8.87 -11.71 11.51
C VAL A 10 -7.62 -12.44 11.04
N ASN A 11 -7.76 -13.29 10.03
CA ASN A 11 -6.65 -14.05 9.42
C ASN A 11 -5.77 -13.17 8.52
N ILE A 12 -5.33 -12.00 9.01
CA ILE A 12 -4.37 -11.15 8.30
C ILE A 12 -2.98 -11.45 8.84
N THR A 13 -2.08 -11.90 7.96
CA THR A 13 -0.69 -12.21 8.31
C THR A 13 0.25 -11.10 7.86
N LYS A 14 1.47 -11.06 8.44
CA LYS A 14 2.53 -10.16 7.97
C LYS A 14 2.85 -10.37 6.49
N ALA A 15 2.89 -11.64 6.05
CA ALA A 15 3.13 -11.99 4.65
C ALA A 15 2.07 -11.42 3.70
N MET A 16 0.80 -11.38 4.13
CA MET A 16 -0.27 -10.74 3.34
C MET A 16 -0.08 -9.22 3.23
N MET A 17 0.38 -8.56 4.30
CA MET A 17 0.70 -7.12 4.25
C MET A 17 1.93 -6.84 3.39
N ASP A 18 2.95 -7.69 3.44
CA ASP A 18 4.11 -7.59 2.56
C ASP A 18 3.75 -7.76 1.09
N ALA A 19 2.88 -8.72 0.77
CA ALA A 19 2.35 -8.89 -0.58
C ALA A 19 1.55 -7.65 -1.03
N ALA A 20 0.73 -7.07 -0.15
CA ALA A 20 -0.02 -5.86 -0.45
C ALA A 20 0.89 -4.64 -0.69
N ILE A 21 1.90 -4.43 0.16
CA ILE A 21 2.90 -3.37 0.00
C ILE A 21 3.63 -3.53 -1.34
N LYS A 22 4.07 -4.76 -1.67
CA LYS A 22 4.71 -5.04 -2.96
C LYS A 22 3.79 -4.73 -4.14
N ALA A 23 2.51 -5.09 -4.05
CA ALA A 23 1.54 -4.80 -5.11
C ALA A 23 1.34 -3.28 -5.32
N VAL A 24 1.37 -2.49 -4.25
CA VAL A 24 1.34 -1.02 -4.34
C VAL A 24 2.59 -0.49 -5.05
N ASP A 25 3.77 -0.97 -4.68
CA ASP A 25 5.05 -0.57 -5.30
C ASP A 25 5.10 -0.93 -6.80
N ASP A 26 4.68 -2.15 -7.15
CA ASP A 26 4.61 -2.61 -8.54
C ASP A 26 3.65 -1.73 -9.36
N TYR A 27 2.49 -1.39 -8.81
CA TYR A 27 1.49 -0.54 -9.48
C TYR A 27 2.01 0.89 -9.69
N GLN A 28 2.64 1.47 -8.66
CA GLN A 28 3.23 2.81 -8.74
C GLN A 28 4.31 2.87 -9.84
N SER A 29 5.18 1.86 -9.90
CA SER A 29 6.22 1.77 -10.94
C SER A 29 5.63 1.70 -12.35
N GLN A 30 4.59 0.88 -12.55
CA GLN A 30 3.93 0.77 -13.86
C GLN A 30 3.29 2.09 -14.30
N VAL A 31 2.57 2.76 -13.39
CA VAL A 31 1.92 4.05 -13.68
C VAL A 31 2.95 5.13 -14.04
N THR A 32 4.08 5.20 -13.32
CA THR A 32 5.16 6.15 -13.65
C THR A 32 5.73 5.88 -15.05
N GLY A 33 5.91 4.61 -15.43
CA GLY A 33 6.37 4.24 -16.76
C GLY A 33 5.39 4.68 -17.86
N ILE A 34 4.11 4.30 -17.71
CA ILE A 34 3.04 4.65 -18.66
C ILE A 34 2.89 6.18 -18.78
N ASN A 35 2.97 6.92 -17.68
CA ASN A 35 2.89 8.38 -17.71
C ASN A 35 4.06 9.00 -18.48
N SER A 36 5.26 8.45 -18.35
CA SER A 36 6.44 8.92 -19.08
C SER A 36 6.31 8.67 -20.57
N GLU A 37 5.79 7.50 -20.97
CA GLU A 37 5.50 7.18 -22.37
C GLU A 37 4.43 8.13 -22.95
N LEU A 38 3.33 8.34 -22.21
CA LEU A 38 2.27 9.25 -22.62
C LEU A 38 2.80 10.68 -22.78
N GLN A 39 3.60 11.17 -21.83
CA GLN A 39 4.19 12.50 -21.92
C GLN A 39 5.08 12.63 -23.18
N SER A 40 5.91 11.62 -23.47
CA SER A 40 6.74 11.59 -24.67
C SER A 40 5.92 11.65 -25.96
N GLU A 41 4.80 10.92 -26.04
CA GLU A 41 3.92 10.95 -27.21
C GLU A 41 3.22 12.31 -27.38
N ILE A 42 2.77 12.92 -26.28
CA ILE A 42 2.16 14.26 -26.30
C ILE A 42 3.18 15.31 -26.77
N ASP A 43 4.40 15.26 -26.25
CA ASP A 43 5.48 16.16 -26.66
C ASP A 43 5.92 15.91 -28.12
N GLY A 44 5.76 14.69 -28.64
CA GLY A 44 6.04 14.32 -30.05
C GLY A 44 4.93 14.67 -31.06
N LEU A 45 3.67 14.78 -30.62
CA LEU A 45 2.52 15.15 -31.45
C LEU A 45 2.52 16.63 -31.88
N ILE A 46 2.94 17.51 -30.97
CA ILE A 46 2.85 18.98 -31.11
C ILE A 46 3.85 19.61 -32.11
N PRO A 47 5.00 18.97 -32.42
CA PRO A 47 5.92 19.46 -33.46
C PRO A 47 5.68 18.93 -34.87
N SER A 48 4.97 17.80 -35.06
CA SER A 48 5.03 17.05 -36.33
C SER A 48 3.81 17.23 -37.25
N SER A 49 2.59 17.20 -36.70
CA SER A 49 1.34 17.20 -37.50
C SER A 49 0.18 17.97 -36.88
N PHE A 50 0.27 18.30 -35.59
CA PHE A 50 -0.77 18.99 -34.83
C PHE A 50 -0.19 20.26 -34.22
N SER A 51 -0.58 21.43 -34.75
CA SER A 51 -0.03 22.73 -34.34
C SER A 51 -1.09 23.82 -34.28
N GLY A 52 -0.72 24.98 -33.71
CA GLY A 52 -1.62 26.12 -33.55
C GLY A 52 -2.42 26.10 -32.25
N ALA A 53 -3.46 26.93 -32.17
CA ALA A 53 -4.19 27.17 -30.92
C ALA A 53 -4.83 25.90 -30.33
N ALA A 54 -5.29 24.98 -31.16
CA ALA A 54 -5.85 23.70 -30.71
C ALA A 54 -4.80 22.81 -30.03
N ALA A 55 -3.59 22.72 -30.59
CA ALA A 55 -2.48 21.97 -30.01
C ALA A 55 -2.03 22.55 -28.67
N ASN A 56 -1.95 23.88 -28.59
CA ASN A 56 -1.64 24.57 -27.33
C ASN A 56 -2.72 24.34 -26.26
N GLY A 57 -3.99 24.38 -26.65
CA GLY A 57 -5.12 24.10 -25.74
C GLY A 57 -5.11 22.66 -25.22
N PHE A 58 -4.81 21.69 -26.09
CA PHE A 58 -4.66 20.30 -25.71
C PHE A 58 -3.49 20.08 -24.74
N LYS A 59 -2.31 20.66 -25.03
CA LYS A 59 -1.16 20.62 -24.11
C LYS A 59 -1.51 21.22 -22.76
N ALA A 60 -2.14 22.39 -22.75
CA ALA A 60 -2.57 23.03 -21.52
C ALA A 60 -3.55 22.16 -20.72
N PHE A 61 -4.51 21.52 -21.39
CA PHE A 61 -5.41 20.56 -20.74
C PHE A 61 -4.65 19.36 -20.16
N TYR A 62 -3.72 18.77 -20.92
CA TYR A 62 -2.91 17.65 -20.44
C TYR A 62 -2.08 18.02 -19.21
N ASP A 63 -1.31 19.11 -19.28
CA ASP A 63 -0.40 19.57 -18.23
C ASP A 63 -1.16 19.96 -16.94
N THR A 64 -2.37 20.51 -17.07
CA THR A 64 -3.13 21.03 -15.91
C THR A 64 -4.11 20.02 -15.32
N SER A 65 -4.69 19.17 -16.17
CA SER A 65 -5.84 18.33 -15.78
C SER A 65 -5.51 16.85 -15.76
N ILE A 66 -4.56 16.39 -16.58
CA ILE A 66 -4.22 14.95 -16.64
C ILE A 66 -2.98 14.68 -15.80
N LEU A 67 -1.87 15.34 -16.12
CA LEU A 67 -0.56 15.04 -15.53
C LEU A 67 -0.56 15.06 -13.99
N PRO A 68 -1.12 16.06 -13.28
CA PRO A 68 -1.10 16.10 -11.81
C PRO A 68 -1.94 14.99 -11.18
N ASN A 69 -2.99 14.53 -11.87
CA ASN A 69 -3.88 13.50 -11.34
C ASN A 69 -3.24 12.11 -11.44
N VAL A 70 -2.55 11.83 -12.54
CA VAL A 70 -1.90 10.53 -12.78
C VAL A 70 -0.52 10.42 -12.12
N THR A 71 0.10 11.55 -11.77
CA THR A 71 1.36 11.59 -11.02
C THR A 71 1.10 11.82 -9.54
N ASP A 72 0.95 13.07 -9.11
CA ASP A 72 0.93 13.46 -7.70
C ASP A 72 -0.25 12.89 -6.92
N ASN A 73 -1.47 13.00 -7.44
CA ASN A 73 -2.65 12.58 -6.68
C ASN A 73 -2.72 11.05 -6.54
N LEU A 74 -2.46 10.33 -7.63
CA LEU A 74 -2.41 8.87 -7.61
C LEU A 74 -1.26 8.37 -6.73
N THR A 75 -0.07 8.97 -6.82
CA THR A 75 1.07 8.63 -5.96
C THR A 75 0.74 8.83 -4.48
N LYS A 76 0.18 9.98 -4.09
CA LYS A 76 -0.21 10.25 -2.70
C LYS A 76 -1.24 9.25 -2.17
N MET A 77 -2.19 8.84 -3.01
CA MET A 77 -3.19 7.84 -2.64
C MET A 77 -2.54 6.47 -2.40
N LEU A 78 -1.61 6.07 -3.28
CA LEU A 78 -0.87 4.80 -3.16
C LEU A 78 0.06 4.80 -1.93
N ASP A 79 0.75 5.91 -1.67
CA ASP A 79 1.58 6.08 -0.48
C ASP A 79 0.74 5.94 0.81
N SER A 80 -0.46 6.54 0.83
CA SER A 80 -1.40 6.42 1.95
C SER A 80 -1.83 4.96 2.16
N LEU A 81 -2.11 4.24 1.08
CA LEU A 81 -2.46 2.81 1.15
C LEU A 81 -1.29 1.97 1.69
N LYS A 82 -0.07 2.25 1.23
CA LYS A 82 1.15 1.60 1.71
C LYS A 82 1.38 1.87 3.20
N GLU A 83 1.15 3.10 3.66
CA GLU A 83 1.23 3.47 5.08
C GLU A 83 0.22 2.71 5.94
N ILE A 84 -1.02 2.55 5.46
CA ILE A 84 -2.05 1.74 6.13
C ILE A 84 -1.57 0.28 6.24
N CYS A 85 -1.07 -0.32 5.15
CA CYS A 85 -0.55 -1.69 5.17
C CYS A 85 0.63 -1.84 6.14
N ASN A 86 1.56 -0.89 6.16
CA ASN A 86 2.68 -0.88 7.13
C ASN A 86 2.18 -0.78 8.58
N THR A 87 1.21 0.10 8.83
CA THR A 87 0.62 0.28 10.17
C THR A 87 -0.06 -1.00 10.66
N ILE A 88 -0.83 -1.65 9.79
CA ILE A 88 -1.46 -2.95 10.11
C ILE A 88 -0.37 -4.00 10.37
N LYS A 89 0.65 -4.09 9.50
CA LYS A 89 1.76 -5.04 9.66
C LYS A 89 2.48 -4.90 11.00
N MET A 90 2.69 -3.68 11.48
CA MET A 90 3.33 -3.40 12.77
C MET A 90 2.49 -3.86 13.98
N GLN A 91 1.16 -3.89 13.84
CA GLN A 91 0.25 -4.33 14.91
C GLN A 91 0.09 -5.86 14.97
N ILE A 92 0.48 -6.58 13.92
CA ILE A 92 0.47 -8.05 13.92
C ILE A 92 1.65 -8.52 14.79
N PRO A 93 1.44 -9.38 15.80
CA PRO A 93 2.52 -9.95 16.61
C PRO A 93 3.63 -10.59 15.77
N GLY A 94 4.88 -10.47 16.21
CA GLY A 94 6.04 -11.11 15.59
C GLY A 94 5.91 -12.63 15.57
N ASP A 95 6.45 -13.29 14.54
CA ASP A 95 6.71 -14.73 14.62
C ASP A 95 7.70 -15.04 15.77
N ASP A 96 8.49 -14.04 16.19
CA ASP A 96 9.43 -14.09 17.32
C ASP A 96 8.80 -13.71 18.67
N GLN A 97 7.55 -13.22 18.69
CA GLN A 97 6.81 -13.04 19.94
C GLN A 97 6.24 -14.39 20.33
N GLY A 98 7.04 -15.16 21.05
CA GLY A 98 6.61 -16.40 21.68
C GLY A 98 5.29 -16.23 22.43
N VAL A 99 4.55 -17.32 22.56
CA VAL A 99 3.32 -17.39 23.38
C VAL A 99 3.59 -16.77 24.76
N ASP A 100 2.63 -15.97 25.23
CA ASP A 100 2.64 -15.23 26.50
C ASP A 100 3.42 -15.95 27.62
N ASP A 101 4.42 -15.29 28.22
CA ASP A 101 5.23 -15.82 29.31
C ASP A 101 4.38 -16.33 30.49
N GLN A 102 3.18 -15.77 30.70
CA GLN A 102 2.22 -16.24 31.70
C GLN A 102 1.62 -17.61 31.35
N LEU A 103 1.44 -17.93 30.05
CA LEU A 103 1.09 -19.28 29.61
C LEU A 103 2.26 -20.25 29.85
N GLY A 104 3.50 -19.79 29.66
CA GLY A 104 4.71 -20.54 30.02
C GLY A 104 4.74 -20.92 31.51
N GLN A 105 4.52 -19.95 32.39
CA GLN A 105 4.44 -20.17 33.85
C GLN A 105 3.26 -21.06 34.24
N GLY A 106 2.10 -20.89 33.61
CA GLY A 106 0.93 -21.73 33.81
C GLY A 106 1.19 -23.20 33.47
N ASN A 107 1.85 -23.47 32.33
CA ASN A 107 2.20 -24.82 31.90
C ASN A 107 3.22 -25.50 32.82
N GLN A 108 4.16 -24.74 33.40
CA GLN A 108 5.11 -25.25 34.40
C GLN A 108 4.44 -25.65 35.72
N ASN A 109 3.39 -24.92 36.11
CA ASN A 109 2.69 -25.13 37.39
C ASN A 109 1.47 -26.05 37.29
N SER A 110 1.04 -26.42 36.08
CA SER A 110 -0.11 -27.30 35.86
C SER A 110 0.12 -28.73 36.36
N GLY A 111 1.37 -29.10 36.70
CA GLY A 111 1.74 -30.40 37.27
C GLY A 111 2.04 -30.40 38.78
N SER A 112 2.05 -29.25 39.47
CA SER A 112 2.39 -29.17 40.90
C SER A 112 1.17 -29.15 41.83
N ALA A 113 -0.05 -29.31 41.29
CA ALA A 113 -1.23 -29.62 42.08
C ALA A 113 -1.40 -31.13 42.27
N GLN A 114 -0.45 -31.78 42.96
CA GLN A 114 -0.65 -33.07 43.63
C GLN A 114 0.52 -33.36 44.56
N GLY A 115 0.25 -33.24 45.86
CA GLY A 115 1.18 -33.51 46.96
C GLY A 115 0.80 -32.74 48.21
#